data_AF-A0A661ARS8-F1
#
_entry.id   AF-A0A661ARS8-F1
#
_cell.length_a   1.000
_cell.length_b   1.000
_cell.length_c   1.000
_cell.angle_alpha   90.00
_cell.angle_beta   90.00
_cell.angle_gamma   90.00
#
_symmetry.space_group_name_H-M   'P 1'
#
loop_
_entity.id
_entity.type
_entity.pdbx_description
1 polymer ?
#
loop_
_entity_poly.entity_id
_entity_poly.type
_entity_poly.pdbx_seq_one_letter_code
_entity_poly.pdbx_strand_id
1 'polypeptide(L)'
;MKMSLEKKIERFNEKYKDKGGFDKFMELVNDLATLDRIGKYFGFSRQNAAGLYKSFFNKKYGEIQRKRRIKKHKEMLETCCDLDEIKKQLVAQGKKRSARKVGYIKLVKRIAESLKYDVLIRQKRSGALEIFINGYKCSVSGSSTQTIYHYPQNHPPSVYYRFAVPTRAVDYCIFLLELEDHFTFYIIPYDKIKHLTLITLKDKYEREKGRRGNTSSKYAAYQNRWELLKKPHPHPQYKRELDELIKDVERA
;
A
#
# COMPACT_ATOMS: atom_id res chain seq x y z
N MET A 1 -51.83 9.33 -13.69
CA MET A 1 -51.18 8.30 -14.53
C MET A 1 -49.66 8.44 -14.44
N LYS A 2 -48.92 7.34 -14.16
CA LYS A 2 -47.46 7.34 -14.29
C LYS A 2 -47.11 7.34 -15.79
N MET A 3 -46.28 8.28 -16.23
CA MET A 3 -45.78 8.35 -17.61
C MET A 3 -44.92 7.12 -17.94
N SER A 4 -45.10 6.54 -19.14
CA SER A 4 -44.27 5.42 -19.62
C SER A 4 -42.80 5.84 -19.74
N LEU A 5 -41.90 4.85 -19.70
CA LEU A 5 -40.47 5.08 -19.82
C LEU A 5 -40.11 5.72 -21.17
N GLU A 6 -40.69 5.22 -22.26
CA GLU A 6 -40.51 5.72 -23.62
C GLU A 6 -40.86 7.20 -23.73
N LYS A 7 -42.04 7.61 -23.23
CA LYS A 7 -42.46 9.02 -23.24
C LYS A 7 -41.55 9.92 -22.41
N LYS A 8 -40.93 9.40 -21.34
CA LYS A 8 -39.95 10.15 -20.56
C LYS A 8 -38.64 10.33 -21.32
N ILE A 9 -38.20 9.29 -22.04
CA ILE A 9 -37.01 9.32 -22.89
C ILE A 9 -37.23 10.29 -24.05
N GLU A 10 -38.36 10.23 -24.74
CA GLU A 10 -38.74 11.16 -25.82
C GLU A 10 -38.70 12.62 -25.34
N ARG A 11 -39.38 12.94 -24.23
CA ARG A 11 -39.35 14.30 -23.66
C ARG A 11 -37.94 14.75 -23.27
N PHE A 12 -37.11 13.83 -22.78
CA PHE A 12 -35.73 14.14 -22.45
C PHE A 12 -34.90 14.42 -23.70
N ASN A 13 -35.09 13.62 -24.75
CA ASN A 13 -34.45 13.80 -26.05
C ASN A 13 -34.86 15.12 -26.72
N GLU A 14 -36.14 15.48 -26.68
CA GLU A 14 -36.62 16.77 -27.20
C GLU A 14 -35.98 17.94 -26.45
N LYS A 15 -35.96 17.88 -25.11
CA LYS A 15 -35.42 18.96 -24.27
C LYS A 15 -33.91 19.11 -24.38
N TYR A 16 -33.18 18.01 -24.59
CA TYR A 16 -31.71 17.97 -24.60
C TYR A 16 -31.15 17.48 -25.92
N LYS A 17 -31.85 17.77 -27.03
CA LYS A 17 -31.48 17.37 -28.40
C LYS A 17 -30.05 17.77 -28.74
N ASP A 18 -29.69 19.02 -28.46
CA ASP A 18 -28.36 19.57 -28.77
C ASP A 18 -27.25 19.02 -27.86
N LYS A 19 -27.61 18.26 -26.82
CA LYS A 19 -26.68 17.64 -25.88
C LYS A 19 -26.63 16.11 -26.03
N GLY A 20 -27.19 15.58 -27.12
CA GLY A 20 -27.22 14.13 -27.40
C GLY A 20 -28.24 13.35 -26.57
N GLY A 21 -29.17 14.03 -25.88
CA GLY A 21 -30.30 13.41 -25.22
C GLY A 21 -29.95 12.25 -24.27
N PHE A 22 -30.81 11.23 -24.29
CA PHE A 22 -30.74 10.05 -23.44
C PHE A 22 -29.51 9.19 -23.75
N ASP A 23 -29.05 9.13 -25.00
CA ASP A 23 -27.85 8.37 -25.38
C ASP A 23 -26.61 8.92 -24.69
N LYS A 24 -26.46 10.25 -24.67
CA LYS A 24 -25.37 10.88 -23.92
C LYS A 24 -25.52 10.72 -22.41
N PHE A 25 -26.75 10.70 -21.90
CA PHE A 25 -27.01 10.40 -20.50
C PHE A 25 -26.55 8.97 -20.15
N MET A 26 -26.87 8.00 -21.00
CA MET A 26 -26.44 6.60 -20.90
C MET A 26 -24.92 6.47 -20.94
N GLU A 27 -24.26 7.14 -21.88
CA GLU A 27 -22.80 7.18 -22.00
C GLU A 27 -22.16 7.65 -20.68
N LEU A 28 -22.62 8.78 -20.13
CA LEU A 28 -22.11 9.31 -18.86
C LEU A 28 -22.35 8.36 -17.67
N VAL A 29 -23.49 7.65 -17.65
CA VAL A 29 -23.77 6.64 -16.63
C VAL A 29 -22.82 5.45 -16.75
N ASN A 30 -22.59 4.96 -17.97
CA ASN A 30 -21.69 3.85 -18.26
C ASN A 30 -20.23 4.19 -17.93
N ASP A 31 -19.83 5.44 -18.18
CA ASP A 31 -18.54 6.02 -17.77
C ASP A 31 -18.42 6.26 -16.25
N LEU A 32 -19.45 5.89 -15.49
CA LEU A 32 -19.53 6.06 -14.04
C LEU A 32 -19.44 7.54 -13.63
N ALA A 33 -19.93 8.50 -14.40
CA ALA A 33 -19.87 9.93 -14.08
C ALA A 33 -20.59 10.27 -12.76
N THR A 34 -20.17 11.35 -12.07
CA THR A 34 -20.88 11.86 -10.89
C THR A 34 -22.23 12.46 -11.30
N LEU A 35 -23.23 12.42 -10.41
CA LEU A 35 -24.50 13.14 -10.61
C LEU A 35 -24.29 14.64 -10.83
N ASP A 36 -23.25 15.22 -10.22
CA ASP A 36 -22.86 16.62 -10.42
C ASP A 36 -22.35 16.85 -11.85
N ARG A 37 -21.51 15.96 -12.39
CA ARG A 37 -21.02 16.02 -13.77
C ARG A 37 -22.16 15.86 -14.78
N ILE A 38 -23.06 14.90 -14.55
CA ILE A 38 -24.26 14.71 -15.37
C ILE A 38 -25.14 15.97 -15.32
N GLY A 39 -25.41 16.48 -14.12
CA GLY A 39 -26.19 17.69 -13.93
C GLY A 39 -25.60 18.89 -14.66
N LYS A 40 -24.30 19.14 -14.49
CA LYS A 40 -23.58 20.20 -15.21
C LYS A 40 -23.65 20.06 -16.72
N TYR A 41 -23.46 18.85 -17.25
CA TYR A 41 -23.51 18.60 -18.69
C TYR A 41 -24.87 19.02 -19.27
N PHE A 42 -25.96 18.57 -18.66
CA PHE A 42 -27.30 18.89 -19.13
C PHE A 42 -27.85 20.24 -18.65
N GLY A 43 -27.23 20.89 -17.67
CA GLY A 43 -27.65 22.19 -17.13
C GLY A 43 -28.74 22.09 -16.06
N PHE A 44 -28.72 21.04 -15.23
CA PHE A 44 -29.63 20.89 -14.10
C PHE A 44 -28.93 20.49 -12.81
N SER A 45 -29.63 20.64 -11.68
CA SER A 45 -29.08 20.32 -10.36
C SER A 45 -28.78 18.83 -10.19
N ARG A 46 -27.87 18.52 -9.25
CA ARG A 46 -27.58 17.15 -8.82
C ARG A 46 -28.83 16.37 -8.39
N GLN A 47 -29.81 17.03 -7.77
CA GLN A 47 -31.07 16.40 -7.33
C GLN A 47 -31.92 15.99 -8.53
N ASN A 48 -32.01 16.85 -9.55
CA ASN A 48 -32.70 16.53 -10.80
C ASN A 48 -32.01 15.37 -11.54
N ALA A 49 -30.67 15.35 -11.56
CA ALA A 49 -29.91 14.22 -12.11
C ALA A 49 -30.27 12.89 -11.41
N ALA A 50 -30.39 12.91 -10.08
CA ALA A 50 -30.77 11.74 -9.30
C ALA A 50 -32.21 11.29 -9.58
N GLY A 51 -33.13 12.26 -9.71
CA GLY A 51 -34.53 12.01 -10.04
C GLY A 51 -34.69 11.39 -11.44
N LEU A 52 -33.98 11.93 -12.43
CA LEU A 52 -33.96 11.41 -13.81
C LEU A 52 -33.41 9.99 -13.86
N TYR A 53 -32.28 9.73 -13.19
CA TYR A 53 -31.74 8.37 -13.12
C TYR A 53 -32.74 7.39 -12.50
N LYS A 54 -33.34 7.74 -11.36
CA LYS A 54 -34.36 6.88 -10.74
C LYS A 54 -35.56 6.67 -11.67
N SER A 55 -35.94 7.70 -12.43
CA SER A 55 -37.04 7.66 -13.38
C SER A 55 -36.76 6.74 -14.58
N PHE A 56 -35.52 6.68 -15.06
CA PHE A 56 -35.13 5.89 -16.22
C PHE A 56 -34.80 4.43 -15.87
N PHE A 57 -34.06 4.19 -14.78
CA PHE A 57 -33.55 2.86 -14.43
C PHE A 57 -34.33 2.18 -13.31
N ASN A 58 -35.33 2.86 -12.72
CA ASN A 58 -36.05 2.41 -11.54
C ASN A 58 -35.13 2.02 -10.36
N LYS A 59 -33.92 2.60 -10.31
CA LYS A 59 -32.85 2.27 -9.37
C LYS A 59 -32.27 3.54 -8.75
N LYS A 60 -31.63 3.40 -7.58
CA LYS A 60 -30.90 4.51 -6.94
C LYS A 60 -29.51 4.62 -7.57
N TYR A 61 -28.98 5.84 -7.67
CA TYR A 61 -27.61 6.09 -8.18
C TYR A 61 -26.50 5.50 -7.28
N GLY A 62 -26.85 4.87 -6.15
CA GLY A 62 -25.90 4.21 -5.25
C GLY A 62 -25.10 3.11 -5.94
N GLU A 63 -25.71 2.37 -6.89
CA GLU A 63 -25.03 1.32 -7.65
C GLU A 63 -23.85 1.87 -8.47
N ILE A 64 -24.04 3.00 -9.17
CA ILE A 64 -22.98 3.65 -9.96
C ILE A 64 -21.88 4.20 -9.04
N GLN A 65 -22.24 4.75 -7.88
CA GLN A 65 -21.24 5.18 -6.90
C GLN A 65 -20.40 4.00 -6.39
N ARG A 66 -21.02 2.84 -6.16
CA ARG A 66 -20.33 1.61 -5.74
C ARG A 66 -19.37 1.13 -6.84
N LYS A 67 -19.84 1.01 -8.08
CA LYS A 67 -19.01 0.65 -9.25
C LYS A 67 -17.81 1.58 -9.40
N ARG A 68 -17.98 2.89 -9.19
CA ARG A 68 -16.87 3.86 -9.22
C ARG A 68 -15.84 3.64 -8.12
N ARG A 69 -16.29 3.34 -6.89
CA ARG A 69 -15.36 3.04 -5.78
C ARG A 69 -14.51 1.81 -6.11
N ILE A 70 -15.12 0.78 -6.69
CA ILE A 70 -14.44 -0.45 -7.13
C ILE A 70 -13.45 -0.15 -8.23
N LYS A 71 -13.86 0.53 -9.31
CA LYS A 71 -12.95 0.91 -10.41
C LYS A 71 -11.73 1.66 -9.87
N LYS A 72 -11.95 2.67 -9.03
CA LYS A 72 -10.86 3.42 -8.38
C LYS A 72 -9.98 2.55 -7.49
N HIS A 73 -10.56 1.60 -6.75
CA HIS A 73 -9.77 0.67 -5.94
C HIS A 73 -8.92 -0.20 -6.85
N LYS A 74 -9.49 -0.83 -7.88
CA LYS A 74 -8.80 -1.65 -8.87
C LYS A 74 -7.67 -0.90 -9.57
N GLU A 75 -7.90 0.33 -10.01
CA GLU A 75 -6.84 1.19 -10.58
C GLU A 75 -5.71 1.44 -9.56
N MET A 76 -6.03 1.73 -8.30
CA MET A 76 -5.03 1.86 -7.23
C MET A 76 -4.29 0.54 -6.94
N LEU A 77 -4.91 -0.61 -7.21
CA LEU A 77 -4.31 -1.93 -7.07
C LEU A 77 -3.34 -2.24 -8.21
N GLU A 78 -3.72 -1.86 -9.43
CA GLU A 78 -2.97 -2.11 -10.66
C GLU A 78 -1.86 -1.08 -10.90
N THR A 79 -1.91 0.08 -10.23
CA THR A 79 -0.85 1.07 -10.32
C THR A 79 0.41 0.55 -9.61
N CYS A 80 1.29 -0.09 -10.39
CA CYS A 80 2.67 -0.33 -10.00
C CYS A 80 3.30 1.01 -9.61
N CYS A 81 3.64 1.16 -8.33
CA CYS A 81 4.34 2.36 -7.86
C CYS A 81 5.72 2.40 -8.51
N ASP A 82 5.97 3.37 -9.40
CA ASP A 82 7.32 3.64 -9.90
C ASP A 82 8.17 4.21 -8.76
N LEU A 83 8.97 3.32 -8.16
CA LEU A 83 9.84 3.68 -7.04
C LEU A 83 10.94 4.65 -7.44
N ASP A 84 11.37 4.65 -8.71
CA ASP A 84 12.42 5.55 -9.19
C ASP A 84 11.88 6.96 -9.38
N GLU A 85 10.68 7.10 -9.92
CA GLU A 85 10.01 8.40 -10.01
C GLU A 85 9.73 8.97 -8.61
N ILE A 86 9.18 8.17 -7.69
CA ILE A 86 8.91 8.60 -6.31
C ILE A 86 10.22 9.02 -5.62
N LYS A 87 11.31 8.27 -5.82
CA LYS A 87 12.62 8.63 -5.26
C LYS A 87 13.12 9.96 -5.81
N LYS A 88 13.03 10.19 -7.14
CA LYS A 88 13.42 11.45 -7.78
C LYS A 88 12.61 12.63 -7.22
N GLN A 89 11.29 12.49 -7.13
CA GLN A 89 10.41 13.52 -6.56
C GLN A 89 10.77 13.85 -5.10
N LEU A 90 11.04 12.84 -4.27
CA LEU A 90 11.43 13.06 -2.86
C LEU A 90 12.79 13.76 -2.73
N VAL A 91 13.74 13.46 -3.61
CA VAL A 91 15.05 14.16 -3.66
C VAL A 91 14.85 15.62 -4.07
N ALA A 92 14.05 15.88 -5.10
CA ALA A 92 13.73 17.24 -5.54
C ALA A 92 13.05 18.07 -4.44
N GLN A 93 12.23 17.43 -3.59
CA GLN A 93 11.61 18.05 -2.42
C GLN A 93 12.54 18.18 -1.19
N GLY A 94 13.81 17.80 -1.29
CA GLY A 94 14.76 17.82 -0.16
C GLY A 94 14.51 16.75 0.92
N LYS A 95 13.60 15.81 0.69
CA LYS A 95 13.21 14.74 1.65
C LYS A 95 14.18 13.54 1.59
N LYS A 96 15.47 13.80 1.84
CA LYS A 96 16.56 12.80 1.72
C LYS A 96 16.29 11.49 2.49
N ARG A 97 15.80 11.56 3.73
CA ARG A 97 15.50 10.37 4.56
C ARG A 97 14.41 9.49 3.94
N SER A 98 13.35 10.12 3.42
CA SER A 98 12.27 9.40 2.75
C SER A 98 12.74 8.79 1.43
N ALA A 99 13.53 9.51 0.64
CA ALA A 99 14.13 8.99 -0.59
C ALA A 99 15.04 7.78 -0.32
N ARG A 100 15.83 7.80 0.77
CA ARG A 100 16.66 6.67 1.21
C ARG A 100 15.80 5.46 1.58
N LYS A 101 14.69 5.67 2.30
CA LYS A 101 13.71 4.62 2.61
C LYS A 101 13.13 3.97 1.35
N VAL A 102 12.79 4.75 0.33
CA VAL A 102 12.35 4.22 -0.97
C VAL A 102 13.45 3.36 -1.62
N GLY A 103 14.71 3.79 -1.52
CA GLY A 103 15.87 2.99 -1.95
C GLY A 103 15.95 1.63 -1.26
N TYR A 104 15.73 1.57 0.05
CA TYR A 104 15.70 0.31 0.80
C TYR A 104 14.53 -0.58 0.38
N ILE A 105 13.34 0.00 0.17
CA ILE A 105 12.18 -0.75 -0.32
C ILE A 105 12.47 -1.35 -1.71
N LYS A 106 13.11 -0.58 -2.61
CA LYS A 106 13.53 -1.06 -3.94
C LYS A 106 14.51 -2.23 -3.82
N LEU A 107 15.49 -2.14 -2.91
CA LEU A 107 16.45 -3.20 -2.65
C LEU A 107 15.78 -4.48 -2.13
N VAL A 108 14.89 -4.34 -1.12
CA VAL A 108 14.13 -5.46 -0.56
C VAL A 108 13.25 -6.12 -1.62
N LYS A 109 12.57 -5.32 -2.44
CA LYS A 109 11.76 -5.82 -3.56
C LYS A 109 12.60 -6.69 -4.50
N ARG A 110 13.74 -6.16 -4.98
CA ARG A 110 14.64 -6.89 -5.87
C ARG A 110 15.11 -8.22 -5.29
N ILE A 111 15.48 -8.23 -4.00
CA ILE A 111 15.94 -9.46 -3.33
C ILE A 111 14.80 -10.47 -3.21
N ALA A 112 13.63 -10.04 -2.72
CA ALA A 112 12.45 -10.90 -2.58
C ALA A 112 12.01 -11.49 -3.93
N GLU A 113 11.95 -10.69 -4.99
CA GLU A 113 11.65 -11.15 -6.35
C GLU A 113 12.70 -12.14 -6.89
N SER A 114 13.98 -11.91 -6.59
CA SER A 114 15.06 -12.86 -6.95
C SER A 114 14.90 -14.22 -6.27
N LEU A 115 14.31 -14.24 -5.07
CA LEU A 115 13.95 -15.44 -4.31
C LEU A 115 12.60 -16.05 -4.74
N LYS A 116 12.00 -15.54 -5.83
CA LYS A 116 10.69 -15.94 -6.36
C LYS A 116 9.53 -15.70 -5.39
N TYR A 117 9.62 -14.67 -4.55
CA TYR A 117 8.51 -14.23 -3.72
C TYR A 117 7.64 -13.24 -4.49
N ASP A 118 6.33 -13.30 -4.26
CA ASP A 118 5.39 -12.31 -4.75
C ASP A 118 5.56 -11.01 -3.94
N VAL A 119 5.71 -9.87 -4.62
CA VAL A 119 5.94 -8.58 -3.97
C VAL A 119 4.97 -7.54 -4.50
N LEU A 120 4.15 -7.02 -3.59
CA LEU A 120 3.22 -5.92 -3.89
C LEU A 120 3.63 -4.68 -3.10
N ILE A 121 3.70 -3.54 -3.79
CA ILE A 121 3.93 -2.24 -3.15
C ILE A 121 2.75 -1.33 -3.43
N ARG A 122 2.19 -0.74 -2.37
CA ARG A 122 1.06 0.17 -2.42
C ARG A 122 1.44 1.53 -1.86
N GLN A 123 1.08 2.60 -2.57
CA GLN A 123 1.15 3.95 -2.03
C GLN A 123 -0.18 4.32 -1.35
N LYS A 124 -0.12 4.76 -0.09
CA LYS A 124 -1.26 5.34 0.62
C LYS A 124 -1.58 6.73 0.10
N ARG A 125 -2.79 7.22 0.40
CA ARG A 125 -3.17 8.63 0.19
C ARG A 125 -2.20 9.62 0.85
N SER A 126 -1.56 9.23 1.96
CA SER A 126 -0.54 10.04 2.62
C SER A 126 0.83 10.03 1.93
N GLY A 127 0.96 9.34 0.78
CA GLY A 127 2.23 9.11 0.08
C GLY A 127 3.10 8.02 0.70
N ALA A 128 2.74 7.46 1.86
CA ALA A 128 3.50 6.41 2.52
C ALA A 128 3.38 5.08 1.77
N LEU A 129 4.51 4.38 1.59
CA LEU A 129 4.55 3.07 0.94
C LEU A 129 4.28 1.94 1.94
N GLU A 130 3.44 1.00 1.53
CA GLU A 130 3.26 -0.31 2.14
C GLU A 130 3.81 -1.38 1.22
N ILE A 131 4.49 -2.36 1.80
CA ILE A 131 5.07 -3.49 1.08
C ILE A 131 4.48 -4.79 1.63
N PHE A 132 4.10 -5.67 0.72
CA PHE A 132 3.64 -7.01 1.01
C PHE A 132 4.56 -8.01 0.31
N ILE A 133 5.01 -9.05 1.01
CA ILE A 133 5.88 -10.09 0.47
C ILE A 133 5.21 -11.44 0.75
N ASN A 134 4.84 -12.18 -0.29
CA ASN A 134 4.04 -13.40 -0.21
C ASN A 134 2.78 -13.22 0.67
N GLY A 135 2.16 -12.05 0.59
CA GLY A 135 1.00 -11.66 1.40
C GLY A 135 1.34 -11.07 2.78
N TYR A 136 2.54 -11.27 3.35
CA TYR A 136 2.91 -10.65 4.63
C TYR A 136 3.09 -9.15 4.49
N LYS A 137 2.43 -8.37 5.33
CA LYS A 137 2.66 -6.93 5.47
C LYS A 137 3.99 -6.69 6.17
N CYS A 138 4.92 -6.05 5.46
CA CYS A 138 6.27 -5.81 5.96
C CYS A 138 6.52 -4.32 6.20
N SER A 139 7.26 -3.99 7.26
CA SER A 139 7.84 -2.66 7.45
C SER A 139 9.34 -2.71 7.13
N VAL A 140 9.80 -1.84 6.22
CA VAL A 140 11.21 -1.76 5.83
C VAL A 140 11.86 -0.50 6.43
N SER A 141 12.96 -0.70 7.13
CA SER A 141 13.78 0.37 7.72
C SER A 141 15.26 0.05 7.49
N GLY A 142 16.06 1.05 7.13
CA GLY A 142 17.51 0.89 6.96
C GLY A 142 18.29 1.97 7.69
N SER A 143 19.52 1.64 8.09
CA SER A 143 20.44 2.56 8.77
C SER A 143 21.88 2.21 8.45
N SER A 144 22.69 3.22 8.16
CA SER A 144 24.15 3.14 8.16
C SER A 144 24.77 3.73 9.42
N THR A 145 23.95 4.31 10.32
CA THR A 145 24.44 5.01 11.50
C THR A 145 24.84 4.02 12.58
N GLN A 146 26.14 3.99 12.86
CA GLN A 146 26.73 3.23 13.95
C GLN A 146 26.54 3.96 15.28
N THR A 147 26.31 3.20 16.34
CA THR A 147 26.27 3.67 17.72
C THR A 147 27.17 2.77 18.55
N ILE A 148 28.13 3.38 19.24
CA ILE A 148 29.02 2.69 20.17
C ILE A 148 28.48 2.91 21.58
N TYR A 149 28.19 1.82 22.30
CA TYR A 149 27.64 1.89 23.65
C TYR A 149 28.69 1.75 24.75
N HIS A 150 29.81 1.10 24.45
CA HIS A 150 30.84 0.78 25.43
C HIS A 150 32.21 0.72 24.76
N TYR A 151 33.20 1.33 25.41
CA TYR A 151 34.61 1.26 25.08
C TYR A 151 35.33 0.44 26.16
N PRO A 152 35.32 -0.90 26.04
CA PRO A 152 36.03 -1.73 27.00
C PRO A 152 37.53 -1.47 26.95
N GLN A 153 38.19 -1.43 28.12
CA GLN A 153 39.66 -1.49 28.17
C GLN A 153 40.12 -2.82 27.56
N ASN A 154 41.06 -2.76 26.62
CA ASN A 154 41.69 -3.90 25.93
C ASN A 154 40.78 -4.71 24.97
N HIS A 155 39.60 -4.20 24.61
CA HIS A 155 38.75 -4.84 23.61
C HIS A 155 38.21 -3.81 22.59
N PRO A 156 37.93 -4.22 21.35
CA PRO A 156 37.31 -3.32 20.39
C PRO A 156 35.90 -2.90 20.85
N PRO A 157 35.47 -1.66 20.54
CA PRO A 157 34.15 -1.18 20.90
C PRO A 157 33.05 -2.01 20.24
N SER A 158 31.98 -2.28 21.01
CA SER A 158 30.80 -2.92 20.44
C SER A 158 29.99 -1.90 19.64
N VAL A 159 29.95 -2.10 18.32
CA VAL A 159 29.17 -1.29 17.38
C VAL A 159 27.76 -1.87 17.24
N TYR A 160 26.75 -1.00 17.33
CA TYR A 160 25.34 -1.33 17.16
C TYR A 160 24.66 -0.36 16.18
N TYR A 161 23.57 -0.81 15.58
CA TYR A 161 22.73 -0.04 14.67
C TYR A 161 21.34 0.09 15.28
N ARG A 162 20.85 1.33 15.37
CA ARG A 162 19.55 1.65 15.98
C ARG A 162 18.46 1.79 14.93
N PHE A 163 17.31 1.17 15.19
CA PHE A 163 16.14 1.26 14.33
C PHE A 163 14.89 1.61 15.13
N ALA A 164 14.05 2.45 14.56
CA ALA A 164 12.70 2.67 15.07
C ALA A 164 11.80 1.49 14.73
N VAL A 165 11.11 0.97 15.74
CA VAL A 165 10.08 -0.04 15.57
C VAL A 165 8.79 0.67 15.14
N PRO A 166 8.07 0.19 14.11
CA PRO A 166 6.83 0.82 13.69
C PRO A 166 5.77 0.75 14.79
N THR A 167 5.07 1.86 15.01
CA THR A 167 3.94 1.92 15.96
C THR A 167 2.71 1.18 15.46
N ARG A 168 2.58 1.03 14.13
CA ARG A 168 1.47 0.31 13.51
C ARG A 168 1.84 -1.15 13.33
N ALA A 169 0.89 -2.03 13.65
CA ALA A 169 1.04 -3.45 13.46
C ALA A 169 1.30 -3.83 12.00
N VAL A 170 2.29 -4.71 11.84
CA VAL A 170 2.74 -5.39 10.62
C VAL A 170 3.05 -6.83 10.98
N ASP A 171 3.27 -7.70 10.00
CA ASP A 171 3.64 -9.09 10.28
C ASP A 171 5.14 -9.20 10.57
N TYR A 172 5.96 -8.56 9.73
CA TYR A 172 7.41 -8.56 9.84
C TYR A 172 8.00 -7.16 9.74
N CYS A 173 9.07 -6.94 10.50
CA CYS A 173 9.96 -5.81 10.34
C CYS A 173 11.26 -6.28 9.67
N ILE A 174 11.59 -5.66 8.54
CA ILE A 174 12.82 -5.88 7.79
C ILE A 174 13.75 -4.70 8.09
N PHE A 175 14.78 -4.96 8.90
CA PHE A 175 15.82 -3.98 9.20
C PHE A 175 17.05 -4.24 8.33
N LEU A 176 17.52 -3.21 7.64
CA LEU A 176 18.72 -3.25 6.81
C LEU A 176 19.86 -2.50 7.49
N LEU A 177 20.96 -3.20 7.72
CA LEU A 177 22.23 -2.58 8.08
C LEU A 177 22.97 -2.31 6.77
N GLU A 178 23.22 -1.03 6.51
CA GLU A 178 24.02 -0.59 5.38
C GLU A 178 25.46 -0.45 5.84
N LEU A 179 26.31 -1.34 5.33
CA LEU A 179 27.74 -1.42 5.59
C LEU A 179 28.49 -0.96 4.34
N GLU A 180 29.80 -0.76 4.44
CA GLU A 180 30.60 -0.22 3.32
C GLU A 180 30.52 -1.13 2.08
N ASP A 181 30.63 -2.45 2.26
CA ASP A 181 30.71 -3.40 1.14
C ASP A 181 29.45 -4.23 0.91
N HIS A 182 28.53 -4.27 1.87
CA HIS A 182 27.37 -5.16 1.81
C HIS A 182 26.19 -4.70 2.66
N PHE A 183 25.08 -5.42 2.55
CA PHE A 183 23.90 -5.23 3.37
C PHE A 183 23.62 -6.48 4.20
N THR A 184 23.33 -6.27 5.48
CA THR A 184 22.84 -7.32 6.38
C THR A 184 21.36 -7.07 6.69
N PHE A 185 20.53 -8.10 6.54
CA PHE A 185 19.09 -8.01 6.74
C PHE A 185 18.69 -8.69 8.05
N TYR A 186 17.72 -8.13 8.76
CA TYR A 186 17.05 -8.78 9.88
C TYR A 186 15.56 -8.82 9.62
N ILE A 187 14.99 -10.02 9.57
CA ILE A 187 13.58 -10.25 9.28
C ILE A 187 12.92 -10.74 10.57
N ILE A 188 12.40 -9.80 11.34
CA ILE A 188 11.93 -10.04 12.71
C ILE A 188 10.40 -9.98 12.73
N PRO A 189 9.71 -11.03 13.20
CA PRO A 189 8.28 -10.97 13.46
C PRO A 189 7.92 -9.82 14.40
N TYR A 190 6.90 -9.04 14.06
CA TYR A 190 6.54 -7.83 14.81
C TYR A 190 6.15 -8.13 16.26
N ASP A 191 5.47 -9.26 16.50
CA ASP A 191 5.07 -9.72 17.85
C ASP A 191 6.26 -9.84 18.82
N LYS A 192 7.46 -10.14 18.31
CA LYS A 192 8.68 -10.26 19.12
C LYS A 192 9.27 -8.93 19.57
N ILE A 193 8.88 -7.82 18.93
CA ILE A 193 9.48 -6.50 19.14
C ILE A 193 8.45 -5.37 19.33
N LYS A 194 7.14 -5.66 19.25
CA LYS A 194 6.05 -4.66 19.33
C LYS A 194 6.02 -3.81 20.60
N HIS A 195 6.65 -4.27 21.68
CA HIS A 195 6.74 -3.57 22.96
C HIS A 195 7.92 -2.58 23.01
N LEU A 196 8.78 -2.57 22.00
CA LEU A 196 9.93 -1.69 21.91
C LEU A 196 9.63 -0.48 21.03
N THR A 197 10.19 0.67 21.37
CA THR A 197 10.21 1.85 20.50
C THR A 197 11.44 1.84 19.57
N LEU A 198 12.56 1.31 20.07
CA LEU A 198 13.83 1.18 19.37
C LEU A 198 14.39 -0.23 19.53
N ILE A 199 15.06 -0.72 18.50
CA ILE A 199 15.81 -1.97 18.52
C ILE A 199 17.26 -1.71 18.11
N THR A 200 18.19 -2.43 18.73
CA THR A 200 19.62 -2.43 18.42
C THR A 200 20.04 -3.75 17.80
N LEU A 201 20.73 -3.68 16.67
CA LEU A 201 21.22 -4.83 15.92
C LEU A 201 22.73 -4.68 15.70
N LYS A 202 23.45 -5.79 15.56
CA LYS A 202 24.90 -5.80 15.23
C LYS A 202 25.11 -6.42 13.86
N ASP A 203 26.23 -6.16 13.22
CA ASP A 203 26.57 -6.88 12.00
C ASP A 203 27.07 -8.31 12.31
N LYS A 204 28.08 -8.41 13.18
CA LYS A 204 28.67 -9.68 13.61
C LYS A 204 28.37 -9.97 15.08
N TYR A 205 28.00 -11.22 15.35
CA TYR A 205 27.89 -11.77 16.71
C TYR A 205 28.98 -12.82 16.92
N GLU A 206 30.24 -12.41 16.83
CA GLU A 206 31.35 -13.30 17.16
C GLU A 206 31.35 -13.55 18.67
N ARG A 207 31.47 -14.83 19.06
CA ARG A 207 31.82 -15.20 20.43
C ARG A 207 33.27 -14.82 20.64
N GLU A 208 33.54 -13.79 21.43
CA GLU A 208 34.87 -13.62 22.01
C GLU A 208 35.18 -14.88 22.83
N LYS A 209 36.21 -15.63 22.42
CA LYS A 209 36.72 -16.78 23.18
C LYS A 209 37.01 -16.31 24.62
N GLY A 210 36.34 -16.90 25.61
CA GLY A 210 36.60 -16.65 27.02
C GLY A 210 35.49 -15.94 27.81
N ARG A 211 34.46 -15.35 27.18
CA ARG A 211 33.31 -14.80 27.91
C ARG A 211 32.30 -15.91 28.27
N ARG A 212 32.19 -16.23 29.57
CA ARG A 212 31.08 -17.06 30.11
C ARG A 212 29.77 -16.26 30.03
N GLY A 213 28.95 -16.55 29.02
CA GLY A 213 27.63 -15.93 28.83
C GLY A 213 27.12 -16.09 27.40
N ASN A 214 25.80 -16.10 27.21
CA ASN A 214 25.18 -16.21 25.90
C ASN A 214 25.35 -14.87 25.13
N THR A 215 26.45 -14.74 24.40
CA THR A 215 26.89 -13.50 23.72
C THR A 215 26.17 -13.23 22.39
N SER A 216 25.34 -14.15 21.90
CA SER A 216 24.50 -13.90 20.72
C SER A 216 23.32 -13.01 21.10
N SER A 217 23.17 -11.85 20.45
CA SER A 217 21.95 -11.04 20.59
C SER A 217 20.71 -11.90 20.36
N LYS A 218 19.64 -11.64 21.11
CA LYS A 218 18.32 -12.24 20.94
C LYS A 218 17.85 -12.23 19.47
N TYR A 219 18.30 -11.26 18.68
CA TYR A 219 17.88 -11.08 17.30
C TYR A 219 18.81 -11.69 16.25
N ALA A 220 19.95 -12.26 16.66
CA ALA A 220 20.89 -12.93 15.76
C ALA A 220 20.22 -14.05 14.96
N ALA A 221 19.27 -14.76 15.57
CA ALA A 221 18.50 -15.81 14.93
C ALA A 221 17.64 -15.33 13.74
N TYR A 222 17.40 -14.02 13.59
CA TYR A 222 16.62 -13.41 12.50
C TYR A 222 17.48 -12.78 11.39
N GLN A 223 18.80 -12.89 11.50
CA GLN A 223 19.73 -12.38 10.49
C GLN A 223 19.60 -13.17 9.18
N ASN A 224 19.35 -12.45 8.08
CA ASN A 224 19.18 -12.94 6.72
C ASN A 224 18.14 -14.06 6.56
N ARG A 225 17.17 -14.15 7.47
CA ARG A 225 16.15 -15.21 7.51
C ARG A 225 15.00 -14.97 6.53
N TRP A 226 15.32 -14.87 5.24
CA TRP A 226 14.34 -14.64 4.17
C TRP A 226 13.30 -15.77 4.07
N GLU A 227 13.66 -16.98 4.48
CA GLU A 227 12.78 -18.13 4.44
C GLU A 227 11.56 -18.00 5.37
N LEU A 228 11.60 -17.09 6.35
CA LEU A 228 10.43 -16.74 7.17
C LEU A 228 9.29 -16.17 6.34
N LEU A 229 9.60 -15.54 5.19
CA LEU A 229 8.62 -14.97 4.27
C LEU A 229 8.27 -15.91 3.11
N LYS A 230 8.85 -17.12 3.05
CA LYS A 230 8.71 -18.03 1.91
C LYS A 230 7.30 -18.57 1.75
N LYS A 231 6.63 -18.90 2.86
CA LYS A 231 5.29 -19.50 2.82
C LYS A 231 4.26 -18.41 2.50
N PRO A 232 3.41 -18.59 1.47
CA PRO A 232 2.31 -17.67 1.23
C PRO A 232 1.49 -17.48 2.51
N HIS A 233 1.40 -16.25 2.99
CA HIS A 233 0.47 -15.91 4.05
C HIS A 233 -0.83 -15.49 3.42
N PRO A 234 -1.95 -16.12 3.78
CA PRO A 234 -3.26 -15.58 3.46
C PRO A 234 -3.48 -14.34 4.34
N HIS A 235 -2.78 -13.23 4.07
CA HIS A 235 -3.11 -11.98 4.73
C HIS A 235 -4.40 -11.45 4.08
N PRO A 236 -5.54 -11.43 4.79
CA PRO A 236 -6.85 -11.58 4.19
C PRO A 236 -7.59 -10.24 4.18
N GLN A 237 -6.91 -9.17 3.77
CA GLN A 237 -7.57 -7.88 3.53
C GLN A 237 -7.57 -7.53 2.06
N TYR A 238 -6.50 -7.73 1.31
CA TYR A 238 -6.45 -7.20 -0.06
C TYR A 238 -7.25 -8.03 -1.08
N LYS A 239 -6.98 -9.33 -1.16
CA LYS A 239 -7.69 -10.24 -2.07
C LYS A 239 -9.11 -10.49 -1.57
N ARG A 240 -9.31 -10.60 -0.25
CA ARG A 240 -10.65 -10.68 0.36
C ARG A 240 -11.46 -9.39 0.23
N GLU A 241 -10.93 -8.19 0.46
CA GLU A 241 -11.71 -6.94 0.26
C GLU A 241 -12.10 -6.80 -1.21
N LEU A 242 -11.20 -7.12 -2.14
CA LEU A 242 -11.50 -7.09 -3.57
C LEU A 242 -12.52 -8.17 -3.96
N ASP A 243 -12.31 -9.42 -3.55
CA ASP A 243 -13.20 -10.55 -3.83
C ASP A 243 -14.55 -10.39 -3.12
N GLU A 244 -14.58 -9.85 -1.90
CA GLU A 244 -15.80 -9.51 -1.17
C GLU A 244 -16.51 -8.37 -1.88
N LEU A 245 -15.83 -7.27 -2.26
CA LEU A 245 -16.45 -6.18 -3.06
C LEU A 245 -16.96 -6.66 -4.42
N ILE A 246 -16.28 -7.60 -5.06
CA ILE A 246 -16.70 -8.21 -6.33
C ILE A 246 -17.93 -9.12 -6.11
N LYS A 247 -17.89 -10.02 -5.11
CA LYS A 247 -19.02 -10.89 -4.76
C LYS A 247 -20.27 -10.11 -4.34
N ASP A 248 -20.05 -9.01 -3.63
CA ASP A 248 -21.08 -8.06 -3.22
C ASP A 248 -21.76 -7.36 -4.40
N VAL A 249 -21.07 -7.24 -5.54
CA VAL A 249 -21.59 -6.71 -6.79
C VAL A 249 -22.28 -7.79 -7.63
N GLU A 250 -21.77 -9.02 -7.63
CA GLU A 250 -22.40 -10.13 -8.35
C GLU A 250 -23.72 -10.59 -7.72
N ARG A 251 -23.92 -10.32 -6.42
CA ARG A 251 -25.13 -10.68 -5.66
C ARG A 251 -26.25 -9.62 -5.67
N ALA A 252 -26.04 -8.43 -6.24
CA ALA A 252 -26.96 -7.28 -6.18
C ALA A 252 -27.45 -6.86 -7.57
#